data_AF-A0A6B3GCF2-F1
#
_entry.id   AF-A0A6B3GCF2-F1
#
_cell.length_a   1.000
_cell.length_b   1.000
_cell.length_c   1.000
_cell.angle_alpha   90.00
_cell.angle_beta   90.00
_cell.angle_gamma   90.00
#
_symmetry.space_group_name_H-M   'P 1'
#
loop_
_entity.id
_entity.type
_entity.pdbx_description
1 polymer ?
#
loop_
_entity_poly.entity_id
_entity_poly.type
_entity_poly.pdbx_seq_one_letter_code
_entity_poly.pdbx_strand_id
1 'polypeptide(L)'
;MRTGTIPRVLGAAAALAALLTTALAAPAVAERSTTPGRAPARAAAPANFTHPGVLVSRPQLDFVRGRVQAGAQPWKSAYDQMMGSKYASLTRTAKPRAVVECGSYSNPDNGCTDEREDAIAAYTLSLAWYITQDARYAQKAIQIMDAWSAVIKDHTNSNAPLQTGWAGSSWPRAAEIIKYTYSSWPGSGRFGTMLRDVYLPEVAGGSHSNGNWE
;
A
#
# COMPACT_ATOMS: atom_id res chain seq x y z
N MET A 1 -30.68 5.85 -60.66
CA MET A 1 -31.44 6.94 -61.31
C MET A 1 -32.02 7.83 -60.24
N ARG A 2 -31.90 9.14 -60.46
CA ARG A 2 -32.26 10.27 -59.58
C ARG A 2 -33.78 10.43 -59.42
N THR A 3 -34.19 11.00 -58.29
CA THR A 3 -35.00 12.24 -58.10
C THR A 3 -35.24 12.40 -56.58
N GLY A 4 -34.80 13.48 -55.90
CA GLY A 4 -35.36 14.84 -55.89
C GLY A 4 -36.47 14.93 -54.80
N THR A 5 -36.62 15.90 -53.90
CA THR A 5 -36.06 17.26 -53.73
C THR A 5 -36.56 17.80 -52.37
N ILE A 6 -35.76 18.61 -51.66
CA ILE A 6 -36.17 19.49 -50.53
C ILE A 6 -36.68 20.82 -51.14
N PRO A 7 -37.63 21.57 -50.53
CA PRO A 7 -37.23 22.77 -49.77
C PRO A 7 -38.25 23.30 -48.72
N ARG A 8 -37.76 24.12 -47.78
CA ARG A 8 -38.46 25.30 -47.21
C ARG A 8 -37.44 26.12 -46.40
N VAL A 9 -36.71 27.02 -47.06
CA VAL A 9 -36.98 28.46 -47.29
C VAL A 9 -36.63 29.31 -46.06
N LEU A 10 -35.49 30.00 -46.18
CA LEU A 10 -35.12 31.21 -45.45
C LEU A 10 -36.04 32.37 -45.85
N GLY A 11 -36.41 33.20 -44.88
CA GLY A 11 -36.96 34.53 -45.11
C GLY A 11 -36.16 35.57 -44.31
N ALA A 12 -35.46 36.44 -45.03
CA ALA A 12 -34.74 37.60 -44.53
C ALA A 12 -35.44 38.89 -44.99
N ALA A 13 -35.40 39.96 -44.18
CA ALA A 13 -35.54 41.39 -44.53
C ALA A 13 -35.80 42.17 -43.22
N ALA A 14 -35.37 43.40 -42.98
CA ALA A 14 -34.54 44.39 -43.68
C ALA A 14 -34.06 45.40 -42.59
N ALA A 15 -32.78 45.72 -42.54
CA ALA A 15 -32.19 47.01 -42.96
C ALA A 15 -32.65 48.26 -42.18
N LEU A 16 -31.71 48.87 -41.44
CA LEU A 16 -31.60 50.33 -41.33
C LEU A 16 -30.14 50.71 -41.02
N ALA A 17 -29.62 51.63 -41.83
CA ALA A 17 -28.25 52.10 -41.90
C ALA A 17 -27.93 53.17 -40.87
N ALA A 18 -26.67 53.25 -40.42
CA ALA A 18 -25.92 54.50 -40.25
C ALA A 18 -24.45 54.23 -39.84
N LEU A 19 -23.54 54.55 -40.76
CA LEU A 19 -22.31 55.33 -40.58
C LEU A 19 -21.78 55.55 -39.14
N LEU A 20 -20.53 55.12 -38.86
CA LEU A 20 -19.34 55.98 -38.69
C LEU A 20 -18.24 55.35 -37.81
N THR A 21 -17.00 55.60 -38.25
CA THR A 21 -15.73 55.66 -37.50
C THR A 21 -15.11 54.35 -37.00
N THR A 22 -14.06 53.95 -37.72
CA THR A 22 -12.97 53.10 -37.27
C THR A 22 -12.22 53.74 -36.10
N ALA A 23 -12.17 53.06 -34.95
CA ALA A 23 -11.10 53.20 -33.97
C ALA A 23 -10.51 51.79 -33.74
N LEU A 24 -9.28 51.56 -34.22
CA LEU A 24 -8.53 50.37 -33.85
C LEU A 24 -8.14 50.48 -32.37
N ALA A 25 -8.93 49.86 -31.49
CA ALA A 25 -8.48 49.53 -30.15
C ALA A 25 -7.73 48.20 -30.24
N ALA A 26 -6.40 48.23 -30.08
CA ALA A 26 -5.61 47.04 -29.87
C ALA A 26 -6.10 46.34 -28.57
N PRO A 27 -6.17 45.00 -28.51
CA PRO A 27 -6.42 44.34 -27.24
C PRO A 27 -5.20 44.55 -26.34
N ALA A 28 -5.42 45.18 -25.19
CA ALA A 28 -4.44 45.19 -24.11
C ALA A 28 -4.18 43.73 -23.71
N VAL A 29 -2.99 43.24 -24.04
CA VAL A 29 -2.50 41.97 -23.51
C VAL A 29 -2.25 42.21 -22.02
N ALA A 30 -3.18 41.75 -21.18
CA ALA A 30 -2.96 41.68 -19.76
C ALA A 30 -1.83 40.65 -19.53
N GLU A 31 -0.63 41.15 -19.24
CA GLU A 31 0.47 40.31 -18.75
C GLU A 31 0.00 39.64 -17.46
N ARG A 32 -0.20 38.32 -17.53
CA ARG A 32 -0.38 37.50 -16.33
C ARG A 32 0.95 37.52 -15.59
N SER A 33 1.03 38.30 -14.52
CA SER A 33 2.10 38.21 -13.54
C SER A 33 2.13 36.77 -12.98
N THR A 34 3.03 35.94 -13.50
CA THR A 34 3.35 34.63 -12.95
C THR A 34 4.24 34.82 -11.74
N THR A 35 3.64 35.21 -10.61
CA THR A 35 4.30 35.08 -9.32
C THR A 35 4.62 33.58 -9.15
N PRO A 36 5.88 33.16 -8.97
CA PRO A 36 6.18 31.77 -8.68
C PRO A 36 5.45 31.42 -7.38
N GLY A 37 4.39 30.61 -7.48
CA GLY A 37 3.67 30.11 -6.33
C GLY A 37 4.66 29.33 -5.48
N ARG A 38 5.03 29.87 -4.32
CA ARG A 38 5.84 29.17 -3.32
C ARG A 38 5.15 27.84 -3.05
N ALA A 39 5.80 26.72 -3.42
CA ALA A 39 5.31 25.40 -3.08
C ALA A 39 4.98 25.36 -1.58
N PRO A 40 3.84 24.78 -1.16
CA PRO A 40 3.52 24.69 0.25
C PRO A 40 4.69 24.03 0.96
N ALA A 41 5.16 24.66 2.04
CA ALA A 41 6.23 24.11 2.85
C ALA A 41 5.85 22.68 3.23
N ARG A 42 6.70 21.71 2.88
CA ARG A 42 6.50 20.31 3.24
C ARG A 42 6.36 20.26 4.76
N ALA A 43 5.17 19.86 5.25
CA ALA A 43 4.93 19.75 6.67
C ALA A 43 6.04 18.86 7.29
N ALA A 44 6.68 19.36 8.34
CA ALA A 44 7.65 18.56 9.07
C ALA A 44 6.97 17.29 9.59
N ALA A 45 7.67 16.16 9.56
CA ALA A 45 7.15 14.95 10.17
C ALA A 45 6.89 15.19 11.67
N PRO A 46 5.86 14.55 12.26
CA PRO A 46 5.59 14.68 13.69
C PRO A 46 6.82 14.31 14.52
N ALA A 47 7.07 15.04 15.61
CA ALA A 47 8.20 14.76 16.50
C ALA A 47 8.09 13.40 17.20
N ASN A 48 6.86 12.91 17.41
CA ASN A 48 6.57 11.60 18.00
C ASN A 48 5.95 10.68 16.96
N PHE A 49 6.46 9.46 16.87
CA PHE A 49 5.90 8.44 16.00
C PHE A 49 4.73 7.73 16.69
N THR A 50 3.54 7.78 16.08
CA THR A 50 2.35 7.08 16.60
C THR A 50 2.34 5.64 16.13
N HIS A 51 2.11 4.71 17.06
CA HIS A 51 2.03 3.29 16.76
C HIS A 51 0.66 2.69 17.15
N PRO A 52 0.06 1.82 16.32
CA PRO A 52 0.41 1.59 14.93
C PRO A 52 0.24 2.84 14.06
N GLY A 53 1.11 3.05 13.06
CA GLY A 53 1.05 4.24 12.21
C GLY A 53 1.98 4.29 10.98
N VAL A 54 2.83 3.29 10.72
CA VAL A 54 3.69 3.32 9.51
C VAL A 54 2.87 3.18 8.23
N LEU A 55 1.94 2.23 8.19
CA LEU A 55 1.09 1.97 7.02
C LEU A 55 -0.40 1.84 7.36
N VAL A 56 -0.71 1.38 8.58
CA VAL A 56 -2.08 1.30 9.09
C VAL A 56 -2.08 1.83 10.51
N SER A 57 -2.88 2.88 10.74
CA SER A 57 -2.99 3.52 12.03
C SER A 57 -4.06 2.88 12.91
N ARG A 58 -3.95 3.06 14.24
CA ARG A 58 -5.00 2.59 15.16
C ARG A 58 -6.41 3.11 14.82
N PRO A 59 -6.62 4.40 14.51
CA PRO A 59 -7.93 4.89 14.08
C PRO A 59 -8.44 4.22 12.79
N GLN A 60 -7.56 3.90 11.84
CA GLN A 60 -7.95 3.15 10.63
C GLN A 60 -8.37 1.72 10.97
N LEU A 61 -7.64 1.04 11.89
CA LEU A 61 -8.01 -0.28 12.35
C LEU A 61 -9.37 -0.27 13.09
N ASP A 62 -9.59 0.69 13.97
CA ASP A 62 -10.86 0.88 14.69
C ASP A 62 -12.02 1.15 13.72
N PHE A 63 -11.79 2.00 12.72
CA PHE A 63 -12.76 2.26 11.66
C PHE A 63 -13.13 0.99 10.90
N VAL A 64 -12.15 0.22 10.42
CA VAL A 64 -12.40 -1.04 9.69
C VAL A 64 -13.13 -2.04 10.57
N ARG A 65 -12.70 -2.21 11.83
CA ARG A 65 -13.35 -3.09 12.79
C ARG A 65 -14.82 -2.71 12.98
N GLY A 66 -15.11 -1.43 13.22
CA GLY A 66 -16.48 -0.94 13.36
C GLY A 66 -17.34 -1.20 12.11
N ARG A 67 -16.77 -1.00 10.91
CA ARG A 67 -17.45 -1.32 9.64
C ARG A 67 -17.75 -2.81 9.50
N VAL A 68 -16.79 -3.69 9.84
CA VAL A 68 -16.99 -5.15 9.79
C VAL A 68 -18.05 -5.60 10.79
N GLN A 69 -18.00 -5.12 12.04
CA GLN A 69 -18.97 -5.45 13.08
C GLN A 69 -20.39 -4.98 12.73
N ALA A 70 -20.51 -3.83 12.04
CA ALA A 70 -21.78 -3.34 11.53
C ALA A 70 -22.27 -4.05 10.25
N GLY A 71 -21.51 -5.02 9.71
CA GLY A 71 -21.84 -5.68 8.45
C GLY A 71 -21.77 -4.76 7.21
N ALA A 72 -21.09 -3.61 7.32
CA ALA A 72 -21.08 -2.59 6.29
C ALA A 72 -20.21 -3.01 5.09
N GLN A 73 -20.71 -2.75 3.88
CA GLN A 73 -19.99 -3.00 2.64
C GLN A 73 -19.17 -1.76 2.21
N PRO A 74 -18.00 -1.94 1.58
CA PRO A 74 -17.40 -3.22 1.14
C PRO A 74 -16.56 -3.95 2.20
N TRP A 75 -16.40 -3.39 3.41
CA TRP A 75 -15.50 -3.92 4.45
C TRP A 75 -15.84 -5.34 4.88
N LYS A 76 -17.12 -5.66 5.08
CA LYS A 76 -17.54 -7.00 5.51
C LYS A 76 -17.16 -8.07 4.49
N SER A 77 -17.41 -7.84 3.20
CA SER A 77 -17.03 -8.79 2.15
C SER A 77 -15.51 -8.98 2.04
N ALA A 78 -14.73 -7.90 2.17
CA ALA A 78 -13.28 -8.00 2.16
C ALA A 78 -12.74 -8.75 3.38
N TYR A 79 -13.33 -8.52 4.56
CA TYR A 79 -13.00 -9.27 5.78
C TYR A 79 -13.32 -10.76 5.63
N ASP A 80 -14.48 -11.11 5.09
CA ASP A 80 -14.85 -12.51 4.88
C ASP A 80 -13.90 -13.23 3.92
N GLN A 81 -13.49 -12.56 2.83
CA GLN A 81 -12.47 -13.07 1.91
C GLN A 81 -11.11 -13.26 2.60
N MET A 82 -10.70 -12.29 3.42
CA MET A 82 -9.46 -12.39 4.20
C MET A 82 -9.51 -13.60 5.14
N MET A 83 -10.60 -13.78 5.89
CA MET A 83 -10.78 -14.90 6.82
C MET A 83 -10.91 -16.26 6.12
N GLY A 84 -11.43 -16.29 4.89
CA GLY A 84 -11.49 -17.48 4.05
C GLY A 84 -10.17 -17.84 3.37
N SER A 85 -9.16 -16.98 3.43
CA SER A 85 -7.86 -17.23 2.81
C SER A 85 -7.01 -18.21 3.62
N LYS A 86 -6.07 -18.90 2.96
CA LYS A 86 -5.08 -19.77 3.63
C LYS A 86 -4.23 -19.03 4.68
N TYR A 87 -4.12 -17.71 4.57
CA TYR A 87 -3.30 -16.85 5.43
C TYR A 87 -3.93 -16.59 6.80
N ALA A 88 -5.25 -16.78 6.94
CA ALA A 88 -5.95 -16.69 8.23
C ALA A 88 -5.94 -18.02 9.01
N SER A 89 -5.27 -19.06 8.50
CA SER A 89 -5.27 -20.39 9.11
C SER A 89 -4.49 -20.43 10.43
N LEU A 90 -5.16 -20.87 11.50
CA LEU A 90 -4.53 -21.16 12.79
C LEU A 90 -3.70 -22.46 12.80
N THR A 91 -3.73 -23.26 11.74
CA THR A 91 -2.93 -24.49 11.61
C THR A 91 -1.68 -24.31 10.76
N ARG A 92 -1.44 -23.11 10.22
CA ARG A 92 -0.23 -22.81 9.44
C ARG A 92 1.02 -23.10 10.27
N THR A 93 1.97 -23.79 9.66
CA THR A 93 3.30 -24.07 10.20
C THR A 93 4.30 -23.20 9.45
N ALA A 94 5.03 -22.34 10.17
CA ALA A 94 6.05 -21.48 9.58
C ALA A 94 7.23 -22.32 9.07
N LYS A 95 7.88 -21.86 8.00
CA LYS A 95 8.97 -22.58 7.34
C LYS A 95 10.23 -21.70 7.20
N PRO A 96 10.81 -21.25 8.31
CA PRO A 96 11.95 -20.35 8.27
C PRO A 96 13.20 -21.03 7.71
N ARG A 97 14.03 -20.26 7.02
CA ARG A 97 15.35 -20.64 6.55
C ARG A 97 16.40 -19.66 7.02
N ALA A 98 17.62 -20.15 7.27
CA ALA A 98 18.71 -19.28 7.69
C ALA A 98 19.13 -18.34 6.55
N VAL A 99 19.16 -18.84 5.32
CA VAL A 99 19.38 -18.06 4.11
C VAL A 99 18.18 -18.27 3.18
N VAL A 100 17.53 -17.19 2.80
CA VAL A 100 16.50 -17.19 1.75
C VAL A 100 17.20 -16.90 0.42
N GLU A 101 17.31 -17.92 -0.43
CA GLU A 101 17.98 -17.79 -1.72
C GLU A 101 16.93 -17.70 -2.84
N CYS A 102 16.93 -16.57 -3.55
CA CYS A 102 16.00 -16.28 -4.63
C CYS A 102 16.74 -15.97 -5.92
N GLY A 103 16.77 -16.94 -6.84
CA GLY A 103 17.29 -16.71 -8.18
C GLY A 103 16.33 -15.90 -9.06
N SER A 104 16.71 -15.70 -10.32
CA SER A 104 15.87 -14.99 -11.29
C SER A 104 14.50 -15.67 -11.44
N TYR A 105 13.43 -14.88 -11.48
CA TYR A 105 12.04 -15.38 -11.42
C TYR A 105 11.75 -16.31 -10.22
N SER A 106 12.52 -16.18 -9.12
CA SER A 106 12.50 -17.09 -7.97
C SER A 106 12.91 -18.53 -8.34
N ASN A 107 13.88 -18.69 -9.25
CA ASN A 107 14.47 -19.99 -9.57
C ASN A 107 16.01 -19.95 -9.38
N PRO A 108 16.55 -20.63 -8.35
CA PRO A 108 15.84 -21.48 -7.39
C PRO A 108 14.94 -20.68 -6.42
N ASP A 109 13.90 -21.34 -5.90
CA ASP A 109 13.06 -20.87 -4.79
C ASP A 109 13.46 -21.62 -3.51
N ASN A 110 14.53 -21.16 -2.88
CA ASN A 110 15.00 -21.71 -1.63
C ASN A 110 14.52 -20.81 -0.47
N GLY A 111 13.20 -20.76 -0.28
CA GLY A 111 12.56 -20.06 0.84
C GLY A 111 11.85 -18.76 0.50
N CYS A 112 11.85 -18.33 -0.77
CA CYS A 112 11.25 -17.08 -1.22
C CYS A 112 9.74 -17.11 -1.04
N THR A 113 9.09 -18.18 -1.52
CA THR A 113 7.65 -18.37 -1.35
C THR A 113 7.29 -18.58 0.11
N ASP A 114 8.05 -19.41 0.81
CA ASP A 114 7.78 -19.73 2.23
C ASP A 114 7.83 -18.46 3.10
N GLU A 115 8.87 -17.63 2.94
CA GLU A 115 9.01 -16.36 3.64
C GLU A 115 7.87 -15.39 3.32
N ARG A 116 7.60 -15.18 2.02
CA ARG A 116 6.58 -14.23 1.58
C ARG A 116 5.21 -14.61 2.12
N GLU A 117 4.85 -15.88 2.01
CA GLU A 117 3.58 -16.37 2.49
C GLU A 117 3.45 -16.33 4.01
N ASP A 118 4.52 -16.59 4.75
CA ASP A 118 4.54 -16.46 6.21
C ASP A 118 4.42 -15.00 6.65
N ALA A 119 5.07 -14.07 5.95
CA ALA A 119 4.95 -12.63 6.21
C ALA A 119 3.50 -12.13 5.96
N ILE A 120 2.88 -12.58 4.86
CA ILE A 120 1.47 -12.29 4.56
C ILE A 120 0.57 -12.91 5.64
N ALA A 121 0.80 -14.17 6.02
CA ALA A 121 0.03 -14.84 7.07
C ALA A 121 0.12 -14.08 8.40
N ALA A 122 1.32 -13.69 8.84
CA ALA A 122 1.50 -12.93 10.07
C ALA A 122 0.71 -11.62 10.04
N TYR A 123 0.69 -10.91 8.91
CA TYR A 123 -0.09 -9.68 8.77
C TYR A 123 -1.60 -9.94 8.76
N THR A 124 -2.06 -10.94 7.99
CA THR A 124 -3.47 -11.36 7.98
C THR A 124 -3.97 -11.75 9.36
N LEU A 125 -3.20 -12.55 10.10
CA LEU A 125 -3.52 -12.97 11.46
C LEU A 125 -3.51 -11.79 12.45
N SER A 126 -2.62 -10.82 12.26
CA SER A 126 -2.60 -9.60 13.08
C SER A 126 -3.84 -8.73 12.86
N LEU A 127 -4.31 -8.64 11.61
CA LEU A 127 -5.58 -7.97 11.28
C LEU A 127 -6.78 -8.75 11.82
N ALA A 128 -6.78 -10.09 11.69
CA ALA A 128 -7.81 -10.95 12.24
C ALA A 128 -7.91 -10.79 13.76
N TRP A 129 -6.78 -10.77 14.47
CA TRP A 129 -6.72 -10.42 15.89
C TRP A 129 -7.40 -9.09 16.16
N TYR A 130 -7.00 -8.02 15.47
CA TYR A 130 -7.52 -6.70 15.78
C TYR A 130 -9.03 -6.59 15.54
N ILE A 131 -9.53 -7.18 14.46
CA ILE A 131 -10.94 -7.07 14.09
C ILE A 131 -11.82 -7.95 15.00
N THR A 132 -11.39 -9.18 15.29
CA THR A 132 -12.18 -10.16 16.08
C THR A 132 -11.99 -10.05 17.58
N GLN A 133 -10.81 -9.57 18.02
CA GLN A 133 -10.29 -9.68 19.39
C GLN A 133 -10.13 -11.11 19.90
N ASP A 134 -10.03 -12.10 19.00
CA ASP A 134 -9.71 -13.47 19.38
C ASP A 134 -8.20 -13.66 19.47
N ALA A 135 -7.72 -13.84 20.70
CA ALA A 135 -6.30 -13.91 21.04
C ALA A 135 -5.55 -15.04 20.31
N ARG A 136 -6.26 -16.08 19.82
CA ARG A 136 -5.63 -17.17 19.05
C ARG A 136 -4.95 -16.64 17.79
N TYR A 137 -5.50 -15.62 17.14
CA TYR A 137 -4.90 -15.01 15.95
C TYR A 137 -3.63 -14.23 16.29
N ALA A 138 -3.62 -13.48 17.39
CA ALA A 138 -2.43 -12.76 17.85
C ALA A 138 -1.31 -13.73 18.19
N GLN A 139 -1.63 -14.79 18.93
CA GLN A 139 -0.68 -15.83 19.32
C GLN A 139 -0.10 -16.55 18.10
N LYS A 140 -0.92 -16.84 17.07
CA LYS A 140 -0.42 -17.44 15.83
C LYS A 140 0.47 -16.48 15.04
N ALA A 141 0.10 -15.21 14.94
CA ALA A 141 0.95 -14.20 14.30
C ALA A 141 2.31 -14.09 15.00
N ILE A 142 2.33 -14.04 16.33
CA ILE A 142 3.54 -14.07 17.16
C ILE A 142 4.35 -15.32 16.88
N GLN A 143 3.73 -16.50 16.85
CA GLN A 143 4.43 -17.76 16.59
C GLN A 143 5.16 -17.74 15.24
N ILE A 144 4.53 -17.23 14.18
CA ILE A 144 5.14 -17.15 12.85
C ILE A 144 6.31 -16.13 12.86
N MET A 145 6.09 -14.95 13.43
CA MET A 145 7.12 -13.91 13.55
C MET A 145 8.33 -14.38 14.39
N ASP A 146 8.07 -15.08 15.49
CA ASP A 146 9.10 -15.61 16.38
C ASP A 146 9.89 -16.74 15.73
N ALA A 147 9.25 -17.58 14.89
CA ALA A 147 9.92 -18.64 14.14
C ALA A 147 10.92 -18.09 13.12
N TRP A 148 10.53 -17.06 12.35
CA TRP A 148 11.43 -16.41 11.40
C TRP A 148 12.56 -15.64 12.07
N SER A 149 12.25 -14.81 13.07
CA SER A 149 13.26 -14.02 13.78
C SER A 149 14.28 -14.84 14.56
N ALA A 150 13.99 -16.11 14.86
CA ALA A 150 14.95 -17.02 15.46
C ALA A 150 15.98 -17.56 14.46
N VAL A 151 15.65 -17.63 13.18
CA VAL A 151 16.37 -18.45 12.20
C VAL A 151 17.01 -17.62 11.09
N ILE A 152 16.28 -16.71 10.44
CA ILE A 152 16.78 -16.01 9.26
C ILE A 152 18.01 -15.15 9.58
N LYS A 153 18.97 -15.15 8.65
CA LYS A 153 20.24 -14.43 8.73
C LYS A 153 20.53 -13.63 7.48
N ASP A 154 20.05 -14.06 6.32
CA ASP A 154 20.43 -13.45 5.05
C ASP A 154 19.43 -13.72 3.91
N HIS A 155 19.48 -12.87 2.90
CA HIS A 155 18.82 -13.04 1.60
C HIS A 155 19.90 -13.04 0.52
N THR A 156 19.88 -14.01 -0.39
CA THR A 156 20.93 -14.11 -1.42
C THR A 156 20.37 -14.36 -2.82
N ASN A 157 21.27 -14.26 -3.81
CA ASN A 157 21.02 -14.39 -5.24
C ASN A 157 20.26 -13.18 -5.83
N SER A 158 20.02 -13.15 -7.14
CA SER A 158 19.66 -11.94 -7.88
C SER A 158 18.36 -11.27 -7.44
N ASN A 159 17.42 -12.04 -6.89
CA ASN A 159 16.12 -11.53 -6.42
C ASN A 159 16.10 -11.19 -4.92
N ALA A 160 17.23 -11.26 -4.20
CA ALA A 160 17.29 -10.95 -2.77
C ALA A 160 16.67 -9.58 -2.41
N PRO A 161 16.99 -8.46 -3.10
CA PRO A 161 16.43 -7.17 -2.69
C PRO A 161 14.92 -7.08 -2.95
N LEU A 162 14.42 -7.69 -4.03
CA LEU A 162 12.98 -7.73 -4.34
C LEU A 162 12.22 -8.54 -3.29
N GLN A 163 12.71 -9.74 -2.99
CA GLN A 163 12.13 -10.61 -2.00
C GLN A 163 12.10 -9.94 -0.62
N THR A 164 13.22 -9.32 -0.23
CA THR A 164 13.34 -8.60 1.04
C THR A 164 12.40 -7.40 1.10
N GLY A 165 12.24 -6.67 -0.01
CA GLY A 165 11.25 -5.60 -0.12
C GLY A 165 9.81 -6.09 0.07
N TRP A 166 9.45 -7.22 -0.55
CA TRP A 166 8.10 -7.80 -0.40
C TRP A 166 7.82 -8.28 1.02
N ALA A 167 8.68 -9.15 1.57
CA ALA A 167 8.50 -9.68 2.92
C ALA A 167 8.65 -8.59 3.99
N GLY A 168 9.67 -7.75 3.85
CA GLY A 168 9.98 -6.60 4.72
C GLY A 168 8.90 -5.51 4.68
N SER A 169 8.04 -5.48 3.67
CA SER A 169 6.86 -4.61 3.71
C SER A 169 5.75 -5.16 4.62
N SER A 170 5.65 -6.48 4.82
CA SER A 170 4.56 -7.11 5.59
C SER A 170 4.93 -7.33 7.05
N TRP A 171 6.17 -7.74 7.33
CA TRP A 171 6.65 -8.02 8.67
C TRP A 171 6.47 -6.86 9.66
N PRO A 172 6.88 -5.62 9.37
CA PRO A 172 6.75 -4.51 10.31
C PRO A 172 5.29 -4.16 10.58
N ARG A 173 4.38 -4.30 9.59
CA ARG A 173 2.94 -4.07 9.77
C ARG A 173 2.34 -5.06 10.76
N ALA A 174 2.64 -6.35 10.59
CA ALA A 174 2.21 -7.40 11.50
C ALA A 174 2.72 -7.13 12.93
N ALA A 175 4.04 -6.90 13.04
CA ALA A 175 4.70 -6.66 14.31
C ALA A 175 4.17 -5.42 15.03
N GLU A 176 3.94 -4.33 14.30
CA GLU A 176 3.44 -3.09 14.88
C GLU A 176 2.02 -3.25 15.42
N ILE A 177 1.11 -3.90 14.67
CA ILE A 177 -0.24 -4.19 15.15
C ILE A 177 -0.17 -5.01 16.44
N ILE A 178 0.58 -6.13 16.44
CA ILE A 178 0.66 -6.98 17.63
C ILE A 178 1.29 -6.26 18.82
N LYS A 179 2.48 -5.67 18.63
CA LYS A 179 3.26 -5.07 19.72
C LYS A 179 2.50 -3.98 20.48
N TYR A 180 1.65 -3.21 19.79
CA TYR A 180 0.97 -2.06 20.37
C TYR A 180 -0.52 -2.29 20.65
N THR A 181 -1.07 -3.45 20.29
CA THR A 181 -2.50 -3.74 20.48
C THR A 181 -2.78 -5.07 21.20
N TYR A 182 -1.77 -5.94 21.34
CA TYR A 182 -1.84 -7.17 22.12
C TYR A 182 -1.07 -7.04 23.44
N SER A 183 -1.43 -7.85 24.44
CA SER A 183 -0.97 -7.68 25.82
C SER A 183 0.47 -8.13 26.08
N SER A 184 0.99 -9.12 25.35
CA SER A 184 2.34 -9.64 25.57
C SER A 184 2.96 -10.24 24.30
N TRP A 185 4.18 -9.81 23.98
CA TRP A 185 5.03 -10.42 22.96
C TRP A 185 6.51 -10.31 23.38
N PRO A 186 7.02 -11.28 24.16
CA PRO A 186 8.41 -11.27 24.64
C PRO A 186 9.46 -11.28 23.53
N GLY A 187 9.16 -11.92 22.39
CA GLY A 187 10.05 -12.00 21.22
C GLY A 187 10.18 -10.71 20.40
N SER A 188 9.41 -9.66 20.70
CA SER A 188 9.37 -8.42 19.92
C SER A 188 10.73 -7.72 19.77
N GLY A 189 11.61 -7.83 20.77
CA GLY A 189 12.98 -7.32 20.71
C GLY A 189 13.81 -8.01 19.62
N ARG A 190 13.84 -9.35 19.65
CA ARG A 190 14.54 -10.17 18.64
C ARG A 190 13.99 -9.93 17.24
N PHE A 191 12.67 -9.85 17.10
CA PHE A 191 12.04 -9.54 15.82
C PHE A 191 12.46 -8.16 15.29
N GLY A 192 12.51 -7.15 16.15
CA GLY A 192 13.01 -5.84 15.79
C GLY A 192 14.49 -5.86 15.36
N THR A 193 15.33 -6.68 15.99
CA THR A 193 16.73 -6.88 15.56
C THR A 193 16.80 -7.54 14.18
N MET A 194 16.01 -8.59 13.94
CA MET A 194 15.91 -9.23 12.61
C MET A 194 15.61 -8.20 11.50
N LEU A 195 14.63 -7.33 11.72
CA LEU A 195 14.29 -6.30 10.71
C LEU A 195 15.44 -5.32 10.45
N ARG A 196 16.22 -4.95 11.47
CA ARG A 196 17.34 -3.99 11.33
C ARG A 196 18.58 -4.61 10.73
N ASP A 197 18.86 -5.86 11.04
CA ASP A 197 20.14 -6.48 10.74
C ASP A 197 20.08 -7.35 9.49
N VAL A 198 18.90 -7.90 9.16
CA VAL A 198 18.70 -8.78 7.99
C VAL A 198 17.95 -8.06 6.86
N TYR A 199 16.87 -7.35 7.17
CA TYR A 199 16.01 -6.76 6.12
C TYR A 199 16.44 -5.37 5.68
N LEU A 200 16.77 -4.48 6.63
CA LEU A 200 17.05 -3.08 6.32
C LEU A 200 18.27 -2.89 5.40
N PRO A 201 19.42 -3.57 5.57
CA PRO A 201 20.58 -3.36 4.71
C PRO A 201 20.30 -3.67 3.24
N GLU A 202 19.50 -4.70 2.96
CA GLU A 202 19.12 -5.13 1.61
C GLU A 202 18.24 -4.11 0.86
N VAL A 203 17.42 -3.34 1.59
CA VAL A 203 16.46 -2.41 0.98
C VAL A 203 16.86 -0.94 1.08
N ALA A 204 17.74 -0.58 2.03
CA ALA A 204 18.10 0.81 2.30
C ALA A 204 18.83 1.49 1.13
N GLY A 205 19.58 0.72 0.34
CA GLY A 205 20.27 1.20 -0.86
C GLY A 205 19.35 1.44 -2.07
N GLY A 206 18.09 0.96 -2.01
CA GLY A 206 17.19 0.94 -3.15
C GLY A 206 17.67 -0.01 -4.27
N SER A 207 17.04 0.09 -5.44
CA SER A 207 17.44 -0.66 -6.64
C SER A 207 17.49 0.27 -7.84
N HIS A 208 18.41 -0.01 -8.76
CA HIS A 208 18.48 0.65 -10.08
C HIS A 208 17.64 -0.04 -11.14
N SER A 209 16.93 -1.11 -10.77
CA SER A 209 15.98 -1.79 -11.66
C SER A 209 14.61 -1.12 -11.66
N ASN A 210 13.76 -1.47 -12.64
CA ASN A 210 12.45 -0.85 -12.78
C ASN A 210 11.55 -1.10 -11.53
N GLY A 211 10.55 -0.23 -11.34
CA GLY A 211 9.73 -0.16 -10.11
C GLY A 211 8.78 -1.32 -9.83
N ASN A 212 8.68 -2.33 -10.70
CA ASN A 212 7.94 -3.57 -10.43
C ASN A 212 8.71 -4.86 -10.76
N TRP A 213 9.99 -4.76 -11.15
CA TRP A 213 10.89 -5.83 -11.60
C TRP A 213 10.20 -6.85 -12.55
N GLU A 214 10.32 -6.60 -13.87
CA GLU A 214 9.75 -7.37 -15.00
C GLU A 214 9.65 -8.90 -14.82
#